data_AF-A0A382P740-F1
#
_entry.id   AF-A0A382P740-F1
#
_cell.length_a   1.000
_cell.length_b   1.000
_cell.length_c   1.000
_cell.angle_alpha   90.00
_cell.angle_beta   90.00
_cell.angle_gamma   90.00
#
_symmetry.space_group_name_H-M   'P 1'
#
loop_
_entity.id
_entity.type
_entity.pdbx_description
1 polymer ?
#
loop_
_entity_poly.entity_id
_entity_poly.type
_entity_poly.pdbx_seq_one_letter_code
_entity_poly.pdbx_strand_id
1 'polypeptide(L)'
;MFAGGVRSEVTIEEKAERMANFFAFEDISVFDVMTLHQGRQLHEHLRGISFSEANHLIRSGELSEAYKELQDLLVEGERELLLELAIEGKEQILANLSDEEINSFFSLLPKEKIRYLNDLSKLDPLFEKHGDLMMMIYSFKLSDEYMLRREFLYQSKEYRKFIHEGFDNILTKHGYPLVISIDAEADIKGMWTHIRQKGEIVEITRQGEGYVATKKVSTDDYVPQGEKTFFFDLDFNNCQIQFAQENFTNPFLVDCKVFEISEDRIVLSGPPGMGGFQLKRKL
;
A
#
# COMPACT_ATOMS: atom_id res chain seq x y z
N MET A 1 -44.38 29.88 28.60
CA MET A 1 -44.10 28.44 28.67
C MET A 1 -43.25 28.09 27.47
N PHE A 2 -41.93 28.01 27.63
CA PHE A 2 -41.05 27.38 26.65
C PHE A 2 -40.54 26.10 27.29
N ALA A 3 -40.98 24.97 26.77
CA ALA A 3 -40.45 23.67 27.13
C ALA A 3 -39.00 23.62 26.65
N GLY A 4 -38.05 23.67 27.58
CA GLY A 4 -36.67 23.33 27.31
C GLY A 4 -36.61 21.88 26.87
N GLY A 5 -36.21 21.65 25.63
CA GLY A 5 -35.94 20.31 25.13
C GLY A 5 -34.82 19.69 25.98
N VAL A 6 -35.18 18.69 26.78
CA VAL A 6 -34.22 17.81 27.43
C VAL A 6 -33.49 17.09 26.30
N ARG A 7 -32.22 17.45 26.05
CA ARG A 7 -31.33 16.56 25.31
C ARG A 7 -31.26 15.29 26.15
N SER A 8 -31.79 14.18 25.63
CA SER A 8 -31.62 12.88 26.27
C SER A 8 -30.13 12.63 26.48
N GLU A 9 -29.74 12.30 27.71
CA GLU A 9 -28.35 11.90 27.99
C GLU A 9 -27.99 10.68 27.14
N VAL A 10 -26.77 10.67 26.60
CA VAL A 10 -26.26 9.55 25.79
C VAL A 10 -26.20 8.30 26.68
N THR A 11 -26.85 7.23 26.24
CA THR A 11 -26.93 5.98 27.01
C THR A 11 -25.57 5.27 27.11
N ILE A 12 -25.43 4.32 28.03
CA ILE A 12 -24.21 3.51 28.14
C ILE A 12 -23.97 2.72 26.85
N GLU A 13 -25.02 2.18 26.26
CA GLU A 13 -24.96 1.46 25.00
C GLU A 13 -24.48 2.36 23.85
N GLU A 14 -25.03 3.57 23.74
CA GLU A 14 -24.61 4.55 22.73
C GLU A 14 -23.16 5.00 22.93
N LYS A 15 -22.68 5.09 24.18
CA LYS A 15 -21.28 5.41 24.50
C LYS A 15 -20.35 4.28 24.06
N ALA A 16 -20.69 3.04 24.39
CA ALA A 16 -19.93 1.86 23.98
C ALA A 16 -19.86 1.74 22.45
N GLU A 17 -20.97 1.98 21.76
CA GLU A 17 -21.02 1.99 20.30
C GLU A 17 -20.12 3.08 19.69
N ARG A 18 -20.15 4.29 20.25
CA ARG A 18 -19.26 5.37 19.78
C ARG A 18 -17.79 5.10 20.08
N MET A 19 -17.47 4.47 21.22
CA MET A 19 -16.11 4.02 21.52
C MET A 19 -15.62 3.01 20.49
N ALA A 20 -16.41 1.97 20.21
CA ALA A 20 -16.04 0.95 19.23
C ALA A 20 -15.89 1.54 17.81
N ASN A 21 -16.84 2.38 17.40
CA ASN A 21 -16.76 3.09 16.12
C ASN A 21 -15.56 4.03 16.04
N PHE A 22 -15.19 4.71 17.13
CA PHE A 22 -13.99 5.54 17.16
C PHE A 22 -12.76 4.70 16.84
N PHE A 23 -12.58 3.56 17.52
CA PHE A 23 -11.42 2.72 17.25
C PHE A 23 -11.46 2.06 15.87
N ALA A 24 -12.64 1.71 15.34
CA ALA A 24 -12.74 1.13 14.00
C ALA A 24 -12.49 2.15 12.87
N PHE A 25 -13.07 3.36 12.97
CA PHE A 25 -13.17 4.30 11.84
C PHE A 25 -12.47 5.64 12.05
N GLU A 26 -12.18 6.02 13.29
CA GLU A 26 -11.57 7.31 13.62
C GLU A 26 -10.10 7.19 14.07
N ASP A 27 -9.70 6.08 14.70
CA ASP A 27 -8.30 5.70 14.87
C ASP A 27 -7.80 4.89 13.66
N ILE A 28 -7.52 5.61 12.58
CA ILE A 28 -7.02 5.05 11.31
C ILE A 28 -5.51 5.22 11.16
N SER A 29 -4.81 5.49 12.26
CA SER A 29 -3.37 5.72 12.29
C SER A 29 -2.57 4.54 11.73
N VAL A 30 -3.07 3.30 11.88
CA VAL A 30 -2.48 2.11 11.23
C VAL A 30 -2.48 2.21 9.70
N PHE A 31 -3.50 2.86 9.12
CA PHE A 31 -3.61 3.06 7.68
C PHE A 31 -2.60 4.09 7.16
N ASP A 32 -2.04 4.96 8.01
CA ASP A 32 -0.96 5.89 7.62
C ASP A 32 0.28 5.11 7.17
N VAL A 33 0.69 4.13 7.98
CA VAL A 33 1.82 3.23 7.68
C VAL A 33 1.58 2.47 6.38
N MET A 34 0.36 1.96 6.22
CA MET A 34 -0.02 1.18 5.06
C MET A 34 -0.07 2.01 3.78
N THR A 35 -0.67 3.19 3.85
CA THR A 35 -0.70 4.15 2.76
C THR A 35 0.72 4.50 2.32
N LEU A 36 1.61 4.74 3.26
CA LEU A 36 3.01 5.00 2.94
C LEU A 36 3.70 3.76 2.36
N HIS A 37 3.56 2.57 2.95
CA HIS A 37 4.27 1.38 2.46
C HIS A 37 3.69 0.82 1.16
N GLN A 38 2.42 0.42 1.18
CA GLN A 38 1.71 -0.17 0.04
C GLN A 38 1.47 0.86 -1.06
N GLY A 39 1.08 2.09 -0.69
CA GLY A 39 0.85 3.15 -1.66
C GLY A 39 2.10 3.53 -2.45
N ARG A 40 3.31 3.43 -1.87
CA ARG A 40 4.56 3.64 -2.64
C ARG A 40 4.78 2.55 -3.68
N GLN A 41 4.69 1.29 -3.28
CA GLN A 41 4.87 0.16 -4.18
C GLN A 41 3.84 0.17 -5.30
N LEU A 42 2.59 0.51 -4.97
CA LEU A 42 1.53 0.63 -5.95
C LEU A 42 1.74 1.83 -6.87
N HIS A 43 2.23 2.97 -6.36
CA HIS A 43 2.53 4.15 -7.19
C HIS A 43 3.62 3.86 -8.23
N GLU A 44 4.71 3.18 -7.83
CA GLU A 44 5.73 2.71 -8.77
C GLU A 44 5.11 1.85 -9.87
N HIS A 45 4.32 0.86 -9.48
CA HIS A 45 3.64 -0.03 -10.42
C HIS A 45 2.61 0.69 -11.29
N LEU A 46 1.92 1.71 -10.78
CA LEU A 46 0.89 2.42 -11.53
C LEU A 46 1.47 3.46 -12.50
N ARG A 47 2.68 3.98 -12.24
CA ARG A 47 3.27 5.07 -13.04
C ARG A 47 4.59 4.73 -13.72
N GLY A 48 5.15 3.55 -13.47
CA GLY A 48 6.48 3.20 -13.97
C GLY A 48 7.59 4.04 -13.35
N ILE A 49 7.29 4.80 -12.30
CA ILE A 49 8.29 5.56 -11.58
C ILE A 49 9.02 4.67 -10.59
N SER A 50 10.11 5.17 -10.05
CA SER A 50 10.94 4.40 -9.13
C SER A 50 10.68 4.74 -7.67
N PHE A 51 11.03 3.84 -6.74
CA PHE A 51 10.75 4.02 -5.31
C PHE A 51 11.18 5.38 -4.76
N SER A 52 12.40 5.87 -5.05
CA SER A 52 12.79 7.19 -4.53
C SER A 52 12.20 8.36 -5.29
N GLU A 53 11.70 8.18 -6.51
CA GLU A 53 10.92 9.19 -7.21
C GLU A 53 9.55 9.30 -6.55
N ALA A 54 8.85 8.17 -6.36
CA ALA A 54 7.63 8.10 -5.57
C ALA A 54 7.82 8.71 -4.17
N ASN A 55 8.90 8.35 -3.45
CA ASN A 55 9.21 8.97 -2.15
C ASN A 55 9.50 10.46 -2.24
N HIS A 56 10.17 10.92 -3.30
CA HIS A 56 10.47 12.34 -3.45
C HIS A 56 9.17 13.13 -3.60
N LEU A 57 8.24 12.66 -4.44
CA LEU A 57 6.93 13.28 -4.66
C LEU A 57 6.06 13.27 -3.39
N ILE A 58 6.16 12.23 -2.57
CA ILE A 58 5.48 12.19 -1.27
C ILE A 58 6.12 13.18 -0.29
N ARG A 59 7.45 13.19 -0.19
CA ARG A 59 8.19 14.03 0.77
C ARG A 59 8.21 15.52 0.38
N SER A 60 8.06 15.85 -0.89
CA SER A 60 7.92 17.24 -1.35
C SER A 60 6.57 17.84 -0.93
N GLY A 61 5.62 17.00 -0.51
CA GLY A 61 4.25 17.40 -0.18
C GLY A 61 3.32 17.50 -1.39
N GLU A 62 3.85 17.31 -2.61
CA GLU A 62 3.09 17.44 -3.84
C GLU A 62 1.95 16.42 -3.93
N LEU A 63 2.15 15.23 -3.37
CA LEU A 63 1.15 14.16 -3.31
C LEU A 63 0.47 14.02 -1.94
N SER A 64 0.58 15.02 -1.05
CA SER A 64 -0.03 14.90 0.29
C SER A 64 -1.53 14.68 0.25
N GLU A 65 -2.28 15.39 -0.60
CA GLU A 65 -3.73 15.18 -0.72
C GLU A 65 -4.07 13.85 -1.40
N ALA A 66 -3.32 13.45 -2.43
CA ALA A 66 -3.49 12.15 -3.07
C ALA A 66 -3.30 10.98 -2.09
N TYR A 67 -2.30 11.06 -1.21
CA TYR A 67 -2.06 10.01 -0.21
C TYR A 67 -3.09 10.03 0.94
N LYS A 68 -3.69 11.18 1.27
CA LYS A 68 -4.86 11.22 2.17
C LYS A 68 -6.06 10.51 1.55
N GLU A 69 -6.35 10.76 0.28
CA GLU A 69 -7.42 10.08 -0.45
C GLU A 69 -7.15 8.57 -0.56
N LEU A 70 -5.88 8.15 -0.74
CA LEU A 70 -5.51 6.73 -0.71
C LEU A 70 -5.76 6.11 0.68
N GLN A 71 -5.42 6.82 1.76
CA GLN A 71 -5.70 6.32 3.10
C GLN A 71 -7.20 6.12 3.32
N ASP A 72 -8.03 7.06 2.85
CA ASP A 72 -9.49 6.94 2.92
C ASP A 72 -10.01 5.79 2.04
N LEU A 73 -9.40 5.57 0.87
CA LEU A 73 -9.70 4.42 0.02
C LEU A 73 -9.38 3.08 0.70
N LEU A 74 -8.26 2.98 1.44
CA LEU A 74 -7.91 1.78 2.18
C LEU A 74 -8.91 1.50 3.32
N VAL A 75 -9.33 2.56 4.04
CA VAL A 75 -10.38 2.44 5.06
C VAL A 75 -11.70 1.95 4.45
N GLU A 76 -12.09 2.50 3.30
CA GLU A 76 -13.30 2.07 2.58
C GLU A 76 -13.18 0.62 2.10
N GLY A 77 -12.01 0.21 1.59
CA GLY A 77 -11.75 -1.15 1.16
C GLY A 77 -11.86 -2.18 2.29
N GLU A 78 -11.64 -1.77 3.53
CA GLU A 78 -11.77 -2.60 4.73
C GLU A 78 -13.09 -2.38 5.49
N ARG A 79 -14.03 -1.60 4.94
CA ARG A 79 -15.21 -1.11 5.66
C ARG A 79 -16.03 -2.23 6.31
N GLU A 80 -16.26 -3.33 5.60
CA GLU A 80 -17.02 -4.46 6.16
C GLU A 80 -16.33 -5.08 7.37
N LEU A 81 -15.00 -5.30 7.27
CA LEU A 81 -14.20 -5.83 8.36
C LEU A 81 -14.14 -4.87 9.55
N LEU A 82 -14.09 -3.55 9.31
CA LEU A 82 -14.14 -2.53 10.35
C LEU A 82 -15.52 -2.43 11.01
N LEU A 83 -16.61 -2.70 10.29
CA LEU A 83 -17.96 -2.75 10.87
C LEU A 83 -18.10 -3.93 11.83
N GLU A 84 -17.60 -5.10 11.44
CA GLU A 84 -17.57 -6.28 12.32
C GLU A 84 -16.74 -6.01 13.56
N LEU A 85 -15.55 -5.39 13.37
CA LEU A 85 -14.71 -4.95 14.47
C LEU A 85 -15.44 -3.99 15.43
N ALA A 86 -16.23 -3.05 14.90
CA ALA A 86 -17.00 -2.12 15.73
C ALA A 86 -18.13 -2.82 16.50
N ILE A 87 -18.81 -3.79 15.89
CA ILE A 87 -19.89 -4.56 16.55
C ILE A 87 -19.31 -5.40 17.67
N GLU A 88 -18.29 -6.21 17.39
CA GLU A 88 -17.64 -7.07 18.38
C GLU A 88 -16.99 -6.23 19.50
N GLY A 89 -16.34 -5.12 19.13
CA GLY A 89 -15.78 -4.18 20.09
C GLY A 89 -16.83 -3.59 21.03
N LYS A 90 -18.03 -3.22 20.53
CA LYS A 90 -19.15 -2.74 21.35
C LYS A 90 -19.59 -3.82 22.35
N GLU A 91 -19.76 -5.05 21.89
CA GLU A 91 -20.15 -6.17 22.75
C GLU A 91 -19.13 -6.43 23.86
N GLN A 92 -17.83 -6.40 23.53
CA GLN A 92 -16.76 -6.58 24.51
C GLN A 92 -16.71 -5.44 25.53
N ILE A 93 -16.90 -4.19 25.10
CA ILE A 93 -16.98 -3.04 26.00
C ILE A 93 -18.12 -3.23 27.00
N LEU A 94 -19.32 -3.61 26.54
CA LEU A 94 -20.49 -3.79 27.39
C LEU A 94 -20.39 -5.01 28.31
N ALA A 95 -19.70 -6.07 27.88
CA ALA A 95 -19.55 -7.29 28.67
C ALA A 95 -18.49 -7.15 29.78
N ASN A 96 -17.45 -6.35 29.56
CA ASN A 96 -16.28 -6.32 30.43
C ASN A 96 -16.13 -5.05 31.26
N LEU A 97 -16.87 -3.97 30.96
CA LEU A 97 -16.76 -2.71 31.68
C LEU A 97 -18.04 -2.36 32.44
N SER A 98 -17.86 -1.73 33.59
CA SER A 98 -18.94 -1.06 34.31
C SER A 98 -19.37 0.23 33.61
N ASP A 99 -20.59 0.68 33.91
CA ASP A 99 -21.11 1.98 33.46
C ASP A 99 -20.19 3.15 33.83
N GLU A 100 -19.55 3.10 35.01
CA GLU A 100 -18.61 4.12 35.47
C GLU A 100 -17.34 4.16 34.62
N GLU A 101 -16.79 2.99 34.28
CA GLU A 101 -15.63 2.86 33.39
C GLU A 101 -15.95 3.35 31.97
N ILE A 102 -17.10 2.94 31.42
CA ILE A 102 -17.57 3.39 30.10
C ILE A 102 -17.73 4.91 30.08
N ASN A 103 -18.35 5.51 31.10
CA ASN A 103 -18.50 6.96 31.20
C ASN A 103 -17.14 7.67 31.28
N SER A 104 -16.23 7.17 32.12
CA SER A 104 -14.90 7.73 32.31
C SER A 104 -14.09 7.66 31.02
N PHE A 105 -14.09 6.52 30.33
CA PHE A 105 -13.38 6.34 29.07
C PHE A 105 -13.98 7.20 27.95
N PHE A 106 -15.30 7.16 27.77
CA PHE A 106 -16.00 7.94 26.75
C PHE A 106 -15.72 9.45 26.89
N SER A 107 -15.59 9.95 28.12
CA SER A 107 -15.28 11.37 28.37
C SER A 107 -13.88 11.81 27.90
N LEU A 108 -12.98 10.84 27.71
CA LEU A 108 -11.59 11.05 27.31
C LEU A 108 -11.34 10.73 25.83
N LEU A 109 -12.35 10.23 25.10
CA LEU A 109 -12.20 10.01 23.67
C LEU A 109 -11.84 11.31 22.94
N PRO A 110 -10.84 11.26 22.05
CA PRO A 110 -10.56 12.37 21.15
C PRO A 110 -11.78 12.73 20.32
N LYS A 111 -11.97 14.03 20.10
CA LYS A 111 -13.04 14.55 19.24
C LYS A 111 -12.66 14.56 17.76
N GLU A 112 -11.37 14.47 17.49
CA GLU A 112 -10.81 14.51 16.14
C GLU A 112 -10.35 13.11 15.74
N LYS A 113 -10.43 12.84 14.43
CA LYS A 113 -9.86 11.65 13.81
C LYS A 113 -8.36 11.57 14.08
N ILE A 114 -7.87 10.40 14.47
CA ILE A 114 -6.43 10.12 14.59
C ILE A 114 -5.99 9.53 13.26
N ARG A 115 -5.49 10.42 12.40
CA ARG A 115 -5.12 10.05 11.02
C ARG A 115 -3.68 9.55 10.93
N TYR A 116 -2.76 10.20 11.63
CA TYR A 116 -1.33 9.92 11.51
C TYR A 116 -0.80 9.22 12.75
N LEU A 117 0.27 8.43 12.61
CA LEU A 117 0.95 7.85 13.77
C LEU A 117 1.44 8.91 14.77
N ASN A 118 1.83 10.10 14.29
CA ASN A 118 2.27 11.19 15.15
C ASN A 118 1.13 11.78 16.01
N ASP A 119 -0.13 11.52 15.65
CA ASP A 119 -1.30 11.95 16.42
C ASP A 119 -1.66 10.98 17.55
N LEU A 120 -0.95 9.85 17.70
CA LEU A 120 -1.24 8.85 18.73
C LEU A 120 -1.16 9.41 20.16
N SER A 121 -0.37 10.47 20.39
CA SER A 121 -0.32 11.17 21.68
C SER A 121 -1.68 11.72 22.14
N LYS A 122 -2.64 11.90 21.22
CA LYS A 122 -4.02 12.26 21.58
C LYS A 122 -4.72 11.15 22.40
N LEU A 123 -4.20 9.93 22.40
CA LEU A 123 -4.67 8.81 23.21
C LEU A 123 -3.97 8.69 24.57
N ASP A 124 -2.94 9.50 24.86
CA ASP A 124 -2.19 9.42 26.12
C ASP A 124 -3.11 9.47 27.36
N PRO A 125 -4.14 10.34 27.44
CA PRO A 125 -5.05 10.34 28.59
C PRO A 125 -5.81 9.02 28.79
N LEU A 126 -6.10 8.31 27.70
CA LEU A 126 -6.74 6.98 27.75
C LEU A 126 -5.75 5.92 28.21
N PHE A 127 -4.51 5.94 27.73
CA PHE A 127 -3.47 5.01 28.19
C PHE A 127 -3.11 5.21 29.66
N GLU A 128 -3.02 6.45 30.12
CA GLU A 128 -2.67 6.78 31.52
C GLU A 128 -3.76 6.35 32.50
N LYS A 129 -5.04 6.54 32.14
CA LYS A 129 -6.17 6.29 33.04
C LYS A 129 -6.80 4.91 32.87
N HIS A 130 -6.72 4.36 31.67
CA HIS A 130 -7.43 3.15 31.22
C HIS A 130 -6.54 2.23 30.38
N GLY A 131 -5.26 2.10 30.76
CA GLY A 131 -4.26 1.32 30.02
C GLY A 131 -4.68 -0.12 29.71
N ASP A 132 -5.25 -0.83 30.69
CA ASP A 132 -5.70 -2.22 30.50
C ASP A 132 -6.83 -2.32 29.47
N LEU A 133 -7.75 -1.36 29.45
CA LEU A 133 -8.84 -1.27 28.48
C LEU A 133 -8.32 -0.90 27.08
N MET A 134 -7.35 0.02 27.00
CA MET A 134 -6.66 0.31 25.73
C MET A 134 -5.99 -0.95 25.18
N MET A 135 -5.32 -1.73 26.02
CA MET A 135 -4.70 -2.99 25.62
C MET A 135 -5.73 -4.02 25.17
N MET A 136 -6.89 -4.11 25.84
CA MET A 136 -7.99 -4.98 25.42
C MET A 136 -8.49 -4.61 24.02
N ILE A 137 -8.73 -3.33 23.76
CA ILE A 137 -9.20 -2.84 22.44
C ILE A 137 -8.17 -3.11 21.33
N TYR A 138 -6.88 -2.85 21.59
CA TYR A 138 -5.83 -3.15 20.61
C TYR A 138 -5.59 -4.65 20.42
N SER A 139 -5.74 -5.47 21.46
CA SER A 139 -5.61 -6.91 21.34
C SER A 139 -6.62 -7.51 20.36
N PHE A 140 -7.79 -6.89 20.23
CA PHE A 140 -8.81 -7.31 19.28
C PHE A 140 -8.46 -6.91 17.84
N LYS A 141 -8.02 -5.66 17.63
CA LYS A 141 -7.49 -5.18 16.34
C LYS A 141 -6.27 -5.97 15.84
N LEU A 142 -5.54 -6.58 16.75
CA LEU A 142 -4.32 -7.35 16.48
C LEU A 142 -4.51 -8.84 16.74
N SER A 143 -5.75 -9.30 16.91
CA SER A 143 -6.04 -10.71 17.12
C SER A 143 -5.67 -11.52 15.87
N ASP A 144 -5.19 -12.75 16.06
CA ASP A 144 -4.84 -13.64 14.95
C ASP A 144 -6.02 -13.82 13.99
N GLU A 145 -7.24 -13.91 14.52
CA GLU A 145 -8.46 -14.04 13.72
C GLU A 145 -8.69 -12.81 12.84
N TYR A 146 -8.65 -11.61 13.41
CA TYR A 146 -8.81 -10.37 12.64
C TYR A 146 -7.72 -10.22 11.59
N MET A 147 -6.46 -10.52 11.95
CA MET A 147 -5.32 -10.44 11.05
C MET A 147 -5.43 -11.44 9.89
N LEU A 148 -5.91 -12.66 10.14
CA LEU A 148 -6.17 -13.65 9.09
C LEU A 148 -7.29 -13.19 8.15
N ARG A 149 -8.41 -12.67 8.68
CA ARG A 149 -9.51 -12.14 7.85
C ARG A 149 -9.03 -10.99 6.96
N ARG A 150 -8.22 -10.10 7.51
CA ARG A 150 -7.59 -8.99 6.78
C ARG A 150 -6.65 -9.48 5.69
N GLU A 151 -5.85 -10.50 5.98
CA GLU A 151 -4.98 -11.14 5.00
C GLU A 151 -5.79 -11.75 3.84
N PHE A 152 -6.86 -12.48 4.13
CA PHE A 152 -7.76 -13.03 3.11
C PHE A 152 -8.37 -11.94 2.23
N LEU A 153 -8.82 -10.84 2.84
CA LEU A 153 -9.33 -9.67 2.12
C LEU A 153 -8.28 -9.13 1.15
N TYR A 154 -7.04 -8.94 1.58
CA TYR A 154 -5.96 -8.41 0.74
C TYR A 154 -5.55 -9.35 -0.40
N GLN A 155 -5.72 -10.66 -0.21
CA GLN A 155 -5.47 -11.64 -1.26
C GLN A 155 -6.63 -11.74 -2.26
N SER A 156 -7.82 -11.23 -1.93
CA SER A 156 -8.97 -11.24 -2.85
C SER A 156 -8.66 -10.45 -4.13
N LYS A 157 -9.26 -10.88 -5.24
CA LYS A 157 -9.06 -10.19 -6.53
C LYS A 157 -9.83 -8.87 -6.54
N GLU A 158 -10.99 -8.87 -5.89
CA GLU A 158 -11.93 -7.77 -5.77
C GLU A 158 -11.30 -6.60 -5.01
N TYR A 159 -10.73 -6.84 -3.82
CA TYR A 159 -10.04 -5.81 -3.05
C TYR A 159 -8.83 -5.25 -3.80
N ARG A 160 -7.98 -6.13 -4.35
CA ARG A 160 -6.81 -5.68 -5.12
C ARG A 160 -7.20 -4.81 -6.31
N LYS A 161 -8.24 -5.22 -7.04
CA LYS A 161 -8.79 -4.43 -8.15
C LYS A 161 -9.30 -3.08 -7.67
N PHE A 162 -10.08 -3.06 -6.59
CA PHE A 162 -10.62 -1.83 -6.01
C PHE A 162 -9.53 -0.83 -5.61
N ILE A 163 -8.49 -1.28 -4.91
CA ILE A 163 -7.38 -0.42 -4.50
C ILE A 163 -6.55 0.04 -5.71
N HIS A 164 -6.27 -0.84 -6.68
CA HIS A 164 -5.52 -0.48 -7.89
C HIS A 164 -6.24 0.58 -8.73
N GLU A 165 -7.52 0.35 -9.05
CA GLU A 165 -8.32 1.29 -9.85
C GLU A 165 -8.57 2.59 -9.09
N GLY A 166 -8.88 2.51 -7.80
CA GLY A 166 -9.09 3.69 -6.96
C GLY A 166 -7.85 4.56 -6.87
N PHE A 167 -6.67 3.98 -6.63
CA PHE A 167 -5.44 4.76 -6.53
C PHE A 167 -4.97 5.30 -7.88
N ASP A 168 -5.18 4.57 -8.98
CA ASP A 168 -4.93 5.07 -10.34
C ASP A 168 -5.76 6.31 -10.65
N ASN A 169 -7.05 6.30 -10.27
CA ASN A 169 -7.94 7.44 -10.41
C ASN A 169 -7.50 8.63 -9.55
N ILE A 170 -7.10 8.37 -8.29
CA ILE A 170 -6.59 9.42 -7.38
C ILE A 170 -5.34 10.07 -7.97
N LEU A 171 -4.33 9.29 -8.36
CA LEU A 171 -3.10 9.83 -8.95
C LEU A 171 -3.38 10.65 -10.21
N THR A 172 -4.26 10.15 -11.09
CA THR A 172 -4.67 10.86 -12.32
C THR A 172 -5.35 12.19 -12.00
N LYS A 173 -6.29 12.20 -11.05
CA LYS A 173 -6.98 13.41 -10.57
C LYS A 173 -6.00 14.46 -10.05
N HIS A 174 -4.92 14.02 -9.41
CA HIS A 174 -3.87 14.88 -8.84
C HIS A 174 -2.75 15.23 -9.83
N GLY A 175 -2.95 15.05 -11.13
CA GLY A 175 -2.01 15.50 -12.18
C GLY A 175 -0.93 14.49 -12.54
N TYR A 176 -1.05 13.26 -12.06
CA TYR A 176 -0.15 12.15 -12.38
C TYR A 176 -0.92 11.09 -13.16
N PRO A 177 -1.27 11.32 -14.44
CA PRO A 177 -1.84 10.28 -15.28
C PRO A 177 -0.81 9.19 -15.58
N LEU A 178 -1.28 7.98 -15.91
CA LEU A 178 -0.42 6.98 -16.54
C LEU A 178 0.07 7.51 -17.89
N VAL A 179 1.39 7.51 -18.09
CA VAL A 179 2.03 7.82 -19.36
C VAL A 179 2.73 6.55 -19.85
N ILE A 180 2.40 6.13 -21.09
CA ILE A 180 3.07 5.03 -21.78
C ILE A 180 3.69 5.60 -23.06
N SER A 181 4.98 5.34 -23.28
CA SER A 181 5.74 5.79 -24.44
C SER A 181 6.57 4.64 -25.00
N ILE A 182 6.01 3.89 -25.94
CA ILE A 182 6.66 2.72 -26.55
C ILE A 182 7.01 3.08 -28.00
N ASP A 183 8.31 3.20 -28.29
CA ASP A 183 8.81 3.24 -29.65
C ASP A 183 9.00 1.80 -30.16
N ALA A 184 8.05 1.34 -30.98
CA ALA A 184 8.06 -0.01 -31.54
C ALA A 184 9.26 -0.28 -32.47
N GLU A 185 9.90 0.77 -32.99
CA GLU A 185 11.04 0.66 -33.90
C GLU A 185 12.40 0.78 -33.19
N ALA A 186 12.40 1.04 -31.87
CA ALA A 186 13.63 1.22 -31.11
C ALA A 186 14.51 -0.04 -31.15
N ASP A 187 15.77 0.10 -31.59
CA ASP A 187 16.75 -0.97 -31.43
C ASP A 187 17.22 -1.02 -29.97
N ILE A 188 16.64 -1.93 -29.19
CA ILE A 188 16.98 -2.13 -27.78
C ILE A 188 18.12 -3.13 -27.53
N LYS A 189 18.73 -3.72 -28.55
CA LYS A 189 19.82 -4.69 -28.35
C LYS A 189 21.05 -4.03 -27.70
N GLY A 190 21.86 -4.83 -27.01
CA GLY A 190 23.14 -4.41 -26.45
C GLY A 190 23.11 -4.25 -24.93
N MET A 191 24.03 -3.45 -24.41
CA MET A 191 24.30 -3.35 -22.97
C MET A 191 23.52 -2.21 -22.32
N TRP A 192 22.91 -2.49 -21.19
CA TRP A 192 22.07 -1.57 -20.44
C TRP A 192 22.46 -1.56 -18.97
N THR A 193 22.47 -0.38 -18.37
CA THR A 193 22.79 -0.20 -16.95
C THR A 193 21.52 0.12 -16.19
N HIS A 194 21.31 -0.54 -15.05
CA HIS A 194 20.20 -0.18 -14.17
C HIS A 194 20.46 1.22 -13.58
N ILE A 195 19.48 2.13 -13.70
CA ILE A 195 19.64 3.54 -13.34
C ILE A 195 19.99 3.72 -11.86
N ARG A 196 19.36 2.91 -10.99
CA ARG A 196 19.55 2.95 -9.53
C ARG A 196 20.62 2.00 -9.00
N GLN A 197 20.60 0.76 -9.43
CA GLN A 197 21.64 -0.22 -9.13
C GLN A 197 22.73 -0.10 -10.18
N LYS A 198 23.52 0.99 -10.16
CA LYS A 198 24.51 1.28 -11.22
C LYS A 198 25.56 0.16 -11.44
N GLY A 199 25.68 -0.78 -10.49
CA GLY A 199 26.49 -1.99 -10.62
C GLY A 199 25.82 -3.12 -11.43
N GLU A 200 24.50 -3.10 -11.59
CA GLU A 200 23.77 -4.07 -12.40
C GLU A 200 23.83 -3.68 -13.88
N ILE A 201 24.22 -4.65 -14.70
CA ILE A 201 24.28 -4.51 -16.15
C ILE A 201 23.58 -5.69 -16.78
N VAL A 202 22.70 -5.42 -17.73
CA VAL A 202 22.01 -6.44 -18.51
C VAL A 202 22.40 -6.31 -19.98
N GLU A 203 22.51 -7.44 -20.67
CA GLU A 203 22.61 -7.48 -22.13
C GLU A 203 21.26 -7.91 -22.70
N ILE A 204 20.72 -7.11 -23.60
CA ILE A 204 19.51 -7.45 -24.35
C ILE A 204 19.91 -8.01 -25.70
N THR A 205 19.44 -9.22 -26.00
CA THR A 205 19.67 -9.91 -27.27
C THR A 205 18.35 -10.33 -27.88
N ARG A 206 18.27 -10.34 -29.22
CA ARG A 206 17.13 -10.94 -29.92
C ARG A 206 17.31 -12.45 -29.95
N GLN A 207 16.30 -13.19 -29.50
CA GLN A 207 16.25 -14.65 -29.52
C GLN A 207 14.91 -15.09 -30.08
N GLY A 208 14.90 -15.65 -31.30
CA GLY A 208 13.66 -16.03 -31.98
C GLY A 208 12.72 -14.84 -32.20
N GLU A 209 11.50 -14.97 -31.70
CA GLU A 209 10.41 -13.99 -31.79
C GLU A 209 10.36 -13.01 -30.60
N GLY A 210 11.48 -12.77 -29.93
CA GLY A 210 11.51 -11.86 -28.80
C GLY A 210 12.90 -11.35 -28.43
N TYR A 211 12.92 -10.54 -27.39
CA TYR A 211 14.12 -10.04 -26.74
C TYR A 211 14.30 -10.71 -25.39
N VAL A 212 15.55 -11.03 -25.05
CA VAL A 212 15.94 -11.63 -23.78
C VAL A 212 17.01 -10.77 -23.15
N ALA A 213 16.75 -10.31 -21.93
CA ALA A 213 17.73 -9.63 -21.10
C ALA A 213 18.42 -10.63 -20.16
N THR A 214 19.75 -10.64 -20.20
CA THR A 214 20.59 -11.49 -19.37
C THR A 214 21.50 -10.64 -18.50
N LYS A 215 21.59 -10.91 -17.20
CA LYS A 215 22.50 -10.20 -16.30
C LYS A 215 23.96 -10.48 -16.67
N LYS A 216 24.72 -9.43 -16.96
CA LYS A 216 26.16 -9.49 -17.23
C LYS A 216 27.01 -9.08 -16.06
N VAL A 217 26.50 -8.17 -15.22
CA VAL A 217 27.07 -7.84 -13.93
C VAL A 217 25.91 -7.83 -12.96
N SER A 218 26.04 -8.62 -11.89
CA SER A 218 25.04 -8.75 -10.83
C SER A 218 25.72 -8.68 -9.47
N THR A 219 25.13 -7.90 -8.59
CA THR A 219 25.34 -7.76 -7.14
C THR A 219 24.12 -8.27 -6.37
N ASP A 220 23.16 -8.85 -7.10
CA ASP A 220 21.89 -9.37 -6.59
C ASP A 220 22.03 -10.87 -6.30
N ASP A 221 21.82 -11.23 -5.03
CA ASP A 221 21.87 -12.60 -4.52
C ASP A 221 20.64 -13.44 -4.90
N TYR A 222 19.59 -12.79 -5.43
CA TYR A 222 18.37 -13.44 -5.88
C TYR A 222 18.47 -13.87 -7.34
N VAL A 223 18.91 -12.99 -8.26
CA VAL A 223 19.15 -13.33 -9.67
C VAL A 223 20.62 -13.09 -10.01
N PRO A 224 21.44 -14.16 -10.10
CA PRO A 224 22.88 -14.02 -10.27
C PRO A 224 23.28 -13.66 -11.70
N GLN A 225 24.56 -13.34 -11.88
CA GLN A 225 25.15 -13.09 -13.19
C GLN A 225 25.02 -14.32 -14.10
N GLY A 226 24.70 -14.08 -15.38
CA GLY A 226 24.47 -15.12 -16.39
C GLY A 226 23.00 -15.52 -16.55
N GLU A 227 22.16 -15.19 -15.56
CA GLU A 227 20.74 -15.53 -15.60
C GLU A 227 19.91 -14.52 -16.41
N LYS A 228 18.81 -15.04 -16.96
CA LYS A 228 17.80 -14.23 -17.63
C LYS A 228 17.01 -13.44 -16.59
N THR A 229 16.69 -12.18 -16.90
CA THR A 229 16.02 -11.30 -15.95
C THR A 229 14.68 -10.78 -16.44
N PHE A 230 14.52 -10.52 -17.74
CA PHE A 230 13.23 -10.24 -18.34
C PHE A 230 13.22 -10.54 -19.85
N PHE A 231 12.01 -10.60 -20.39
CA PHE A 231 11.71 -11.00 -21.75
C PHE A 231 10.70 -10.02 -22.36
N PHE A 232 10.82 -9.79 -23.67
CA PHE A 232 9.81 -9.12 -24.47
C PHE A 232 9.47 -9.95 -25.70
N ASP A 233 8.24 -9.81 -26.18
CA ASP A 233 7.96 -10.04 -27.60
C ASP A 233 8.48 -8.87 -28.46
N LEU A 234 8.50 -9.05 -29.78
CA LEU A 234 9.05 -8.04 -30.70
C LEU A 234 8.27 -6.72 -30.69
N ASP A 235 6.99 -6.77 -30.35
CA ASP A 235 6.09 -5.61 -30.35
C ASP A 235 5.94 -4.99 -28.94
N PHE A 236 6.68 -5.48 -27.95
CA PHE A 236 6.65 -5.04 -26.54
C PHE A 236 5.28 -5.14 -25.85
N ASN A 237 4.35 -5.91 -26.39
CA ASN A 237 3.02 -6.12 -25.83
C ASN A 237 3.04 -7.13 -24.68
N ASN A 238 3.98 -8.08 -24.72
CA ASN A 238 4.13 -9.12 -23.71
C ASN A 238 5.50 -8.99 -23.06
N CYS A 239 5.49 -8.72 -21.75
CA CYS A 239 6.68 -8.66 -20.94
C CYS A 239 6.59 -9.62 -19.77
N GLN A 240 7.68 -10.35 -19.51
CA GLN A 240 7.81 -11.18 -18.33
C GLN A 240 9.11 -10.89 -17.61
N ILE A 241 9.07 -10.85 -16.28
CA ILE A 241 10.24 -10.70 -15.41
C ILE A 241 10.47 -12.01 -14.67
N GLN A 242 11.74 -12.41 -14.56
CA GLN A 242 12.15 -13.54 -13.76
C GLN A 242 12.48 -13.11 -12.33
N PHE A 243 11.87 -13.80 -11.37
CA PHE A 243 12.16 -13.68 -9.95
C PHE A 243 12.58 -15.03 -9.38
N ALA A 244 13.31 -14.99 -8.28
CA ALA A 244 13.70 -16.17 -7.52
C ALA A 244 13.81 -15.82 -6.03
N GLN A 245 13.81 -16.84 -5.18
CA GLN A 245 14.15 -16.72 -3.77
C GLN A 245 15.67 -16.61 -3.59
N GLU A 246 16.12 -16.23 -2.38
CA GLU A 246 17.54 -16.09 -2.05
C GLU A 246 18.33 -17.34 -2.45
N ASN A 247 19.56 -17.16 -2.96
CA ASN A 247 20.37 -18.22 -3.59
C ASN A 247 19.74 -18.83 -4.85
N PHE A 248 18.94 -18.05 -5.59
CA PHE A 248 18.29 -18.42 -6.85
C PHE A 248 17.44 -19.70 -6.78
N THR A 249 16.67 -19.85 -5.70
CA THR A 249 15.79 -21.01 -5.53
C THR A 249 14.40 -20.73 -6.10
N ASN A 250 13.75 -21.77 -6.66
CA ASN A 250 12.39 -21.72 -7.21
C ASN A 250 12.15 -20.56 -8.19
N PRO A 251 12.89 -20.44 -9.31
CA PRO A 251 12.70 -19.34 -10.26
C PRO A 251 11.32 -19.42 -10.91
N PHE A 252 10.67 -18.27 -11.05
CA PHE A 252 9.36 -18.13 -11.70
C PHE A 252 9.28 -16.85 -12.53
N LEU A 253 8.35 -16.85 -13.48
CA LEU A 253 8.07 -15.71 -14.34
C LEU A 253 6.78 -15.03 -13.90
N VAL A 254 6.77 -13.70 -13.94
CA VAL A 254 5.56 -12.89 -13.74
C VAL A 254 5.40 -11.91 -14.88
N ASP A 255 4.15 -11.62 -15.22
CA ASP A 255 3.86 -10.60 -16.21
C ASP A 255 4.28 -9.22 -15.71
N CYS A 256 4.73 -8.40 -16.66
CA CYS A 256 5.26 -7.07 -16.41
C CYS A 256 4.52 -6.03 -17.25
N LYS A 257 4.43 -4.81 -16.71
CA LYS A 257 3.91 -3.66 -17.44
C LYS A 257 5.05 -2.85 -18.02
N VAL A 258 4.96 -2.56 -19.31
CA VAL A 258 5.91 -1.72 -20.05
C VAL A 258 5.40 -0.27 -20.03
N PHE A 259 6.25 0.65 -19.58
CA PHE A 259 5.92 2.08 -19.53
C PHE A 259 6.69 2.88 -20.58
N GLU A 260 7.95 2.53 -20.79
CA GLU A 260 8.82 3.26 -21.71
C GLU A 260 9.73 2.30 -22.45
N ILE A 261 9.78 2.44 -23.78
CA ILE A 261 10.79 1.83 -24.65
C ILE A 261 11.29 2.91 -25.60
N SER A 262 12.58 3.20 -25.54
CA SER A 262 13.31 4.06 -26.47
C SER A 262 14.73 3.50 -26.69
N GLU A 263 15.49 4.13 -27.59
CA GLU A 263 16.89 3.74 -27.83
C GLU A 263 17.80 3.98 -26.61
N ASP A 264 17.42 4.87 -25.70
CA ASP A 264 18.23 5.31 -24.57
C ASP A 264 17.67 4.91 -23.20
N ARG A 265 16.39 4.55 -23.12
CA ARG A 265 15.70 4.26 -21.86
C ARG A 265 14.67 3.13 -21.99
N ILE A 266 14.61 2.29 -20.96
CA ILE A 266 13.60 1.23 -20.81
C ILE A 266 13.03 1.31 -19.40
N VAL A 267 11.70 1.31 -19.26
CA VAL A 267 11.00 1.33 -17.97
C VAL A 267 9.94 0.24 -17.93
N LEU A 268 10.14 -0.68 -16.99
CA LEU A 268 9.30 -1.85 -16.76
C LEU A 268 8.95 -1.93 -15.27
N SER A 269 7.74 -2.42 -14.96
CA SER A 269 7.39 -2.79 -13.59
C SER A 269 6.81 -4.20 -13.57
N GLY A 270 7.32 -5.03 -12.66
CA GLY A 270 6.61 -6.24 -12.24
C GLY A 270 5.40 -5.87 -11.36
N PRO A 271 4.74 -6.88 -10.77
CA PRO A 271 3.68 -6.67 -9.79
C PRO A 271 4.12 -5.74 -8.63
N PRO A 272 3.18 -5.05 -7.96
CA PRO A 272 3.51 -4.18 -6.83
C PRO A 272 4.39 -4.89 -5.79
N GLY A 273 5.46 -4.22 -5.35
CA GLY A 273 6.39 -4.75 -4.36
C GLY A 273 7.43 -5.74 -4.88
N MET A 274 7.28 -6.24 -6.13
CA MET A 274 8.29 -7.08 -6.79
C MET A 274 9.33 -6.26 -7.57
N GLY A 275 9.20 -4.94 -7.60
CA GLY A 275 10.16 -4.05 -8.25
C GLY A 275 9.98 -3.97 -9.77
N GLY A 276 10.88 -3.22 -10.39
CA GLY A 276 10.85 -2.91 -11.81
C GLY A 276 12.23 -2.59 -12.34
N PHE A 277 12.38 -2.59 -13.67
CA PHE A 277 13.63 -2.25 -14.33
C PHE A 277 13.53 -0.85 -14.90
N GLN A 278 14.44 0.02 -14.44
CA GLN A 278 14.68 1.29 -15.11
C GLN A 278 16.10 1.27 -15.64
N LEU A 279 16.21 1.13 -16.95
CA LEU A 279 17.47 0.94 -17.64
C LEU A 279 17.80 2.17 -18.48
N LYS A 280 19.09 2.44 -18.57
CA LYS A 280 19.66 3.38 -19.53
C LYS A 280 20.68 2.67 -20.40
N ARG A 281 20.76 3.05 -21.67
CA ARG A 281 21.74 2.47 -22.58
C ARG A 281 23.16 2.73 -22.07
N LYS A 282 23.99 1.69 -22.09
CA LYS A 282 25.43 1.80 -21.80
C LYS A 282 26.13 2.16 -23.10
N LEU A 283 26.53 3.43 -23.20
CA LEU A 283 27.42 3.93 -24.26
C LEU A 283 28.81 3.28 -24.16
#